data_AF-A0AAU4GVI2-F1
#
_entry.id   AF-A0AAU4GVI2-F1
#
_cell.length_a   1.000
_cell.length_b   1.000
_cell.length_c   1.000
_cell.angle_alpha   90.00
_cell.angle_beta   90.00
_cell.angle_gamma   90.00
#
_symmetry.space_group_name_H-M   'P 1'
#
loop_
_entity.id
_entity.type
_entity.pdbx_description
1 polymer ?
#
loop_
_entity_poly.entity_id
_entity_poly.type
_entity_poly.pdbx_seq_one_letter_code
_entity_poly.pdbx_strand_id
1 'polypeptide(L)'
;MPVKGVSRVGGLGTATVLGGAVMTAAVLTSCGTSTTSAPERPSRATPKSLSRPTPSERPSRAAPSKSATPSASTSRPAPGTVRLPPLHADFDYRIGGAYPPPAGVRIVSRDRTASPAPGLYNICYVNAFQAQPDERASWPADLLLRDADGEVVVDEDWGEAPLDIGTAAKRERVAARVNRWIDGCAAKGFDAVEPDNYDSYTRSHHLLTANNATAFITLLSRHAHARRLAIAQKNTVELAGPRKKTGLDFAIAEECAEYDECGEYARAFDDRVIVIEYSDSGLREARSGFAGRLGIVRRDLDVSTPGSADYVRKVR
;
A
#
# COMPACT_ATOMS: atom_id res chain seq x y z
N MET A 1 21.84 2.73 -2.47
CA MET A 1 22.28 1.45 -1.87
C MET A 1 21.69 0.34 -2.74
N PRO A 2 22.44 -0.74 -3.05
CA PRO A 2 21.95 -1.81 -3.92
C PRO A 2 20.69 -2.42 -3.32
N VAL A 3 19.60 -2.63 -4.10
CA VAL A 3 18.41 -3.33 -3.59
C VAL A 3 18.73 -4.82 -3.55
N LYS A 4 19.29 -5.32 -2.44
CA LYS A 4 19.54 -6.76 -2.30
C LYS A 4 18.19 -7.47 -2.21
N GLY A 5 18.02 -8.54 -2.99
CA GLY A 5 16.74 -9.23 -3.17
C GLY A 5 16.01 -9.48 -1.86
N VAL A 6 14.70 -9.22 -1.86
CA VAL A 6 13.86 -9.38 -0.68
C VAL A 6 13.78 -10.88 -0.36
N SER A 7 14.50 -11.35 0.66
CA SER A 7 14.25 -12.69 1.22
C SER A 7 12.93 -12.64 1.99
N ARG A 8 11.81 -12.80 1.27
CA ARG A 8 10.51 -13.04 1.90
C ARG A 8 10.43 -14.51 2.29
N VAL A 9 10.38 -14.76 3.59
CA VAL A 9 10.09 -16.11 4.12
C VAL A 9 8.66 -16.47 3.70
N GLY A 10 8.53 -17.28 2.66
CA GLY A 10 7.26 -17.80 2.17
C GLY A 10 6.52 -18.57 3.26
N GLY A 11 5.37 -18.06 3.68
CA GLY A 11 4.47 -18.74 4.61
C GLY A 11 3.67 -19.84 3.92
N LEU A 12 4.25 -21.03 3.76
CA LEU A 12 3.50 -22.25 3.40
C LEU A 12 3.08 -22.99 4.66
N GLY A 13 1.90 -22.64 5.18
CA GLY A 13 1.19 -23.43 6.18
C GLY A 13 0.34 -24.50 5.51
N THR A 14 0.84 -25.73 5.38
CA THR A 14 0.02 -26.93 5.21
C THR A 14 0.14 -27.79 6.44
N ALA A 15 -0.87 -27.72 7.32
CA ALA A 15 -1.03 -28.63 8.44
C ALA A 15 -1.40 -30.02 7.92
N THR A 16 -0.46 -30.96 7.97
CA THR A 16 -0.73 -32.37 7.73
C THR A 16 -1.50 -32.93 8.93
N VAL A 17 -2.75 -33.33 8.68
CA VAL A 17 -3.61 -34.07 9.61
C VAL A 17 -2.97 -35.44 9.87
N LEU A 18 -2.46 -35.65 11.08
CA LEU A 18 -2.08 -36.98 11.57
C LEU A 18 -3.36 -37.75 11.94
N GLY A 19 -3.62 -38.80 11.16
CA GLY A 19 -4.69 -39.76 11.39
C GLY A 19 -4.52 -40.50 12.72
N GLY A 20 -5.65 -40.69 13.40
CA GLY A 20 -5.72 -41.31 14.71
C GLY A 20 -5.52 -42.83 14.70
N ALA A 21 -5.13 -43.33 15.87
CA ALA A 21 -5.33 -44.71 16.27
C ALA A 21 -6.01 -44.76 17.65
N VAL A 22 -6.98 -45.65 17.70
CA VAL A 22 -8.00 -45.91 18.71
C VAL A 22 -7.41 -46.48 20.01
N MET A 23 -7.88 -46.02 21.17
CA MET A 23 -8.10 -46.92 22.31
C MET A 23 -9.38 -46.54 23.07
N THR A 24 -10.28 -47.51 23.09
CA THR A 24 -11.51 -47.65 23.86
C THR A 24 -11.27 -47.69 25.36
N ALA A 25 -12.07 -46.94 26.12
CA ALA A 25 -12.44 -47.30 27.49
C ALA A 25 -13.89 -46.83 27.75
N ALA A 26 -14.77 -47.79 27.96
CA ALA A 26 -16.16 -47.59 28.34
C ALA A 26 -16.27 -47.46 29.87
N VAL A 27 -17.03 -46.45 30.34
CA VAL A 27 -17.70 -46.50 31.65
C VAL A 27 -19.09 -45.89 31.49
N LEU A 28 -20.09 -46.72 31.77
CA LEU A 28 -21.52 -46.40 31.87
C LEU A 28 -21.82 -45.77 33.23
N THR A 29 -22.56 -44.66 33.30
CA THR A 29 -23.73 -44.53 34.20
C THR A 29 -24.60 -43.28 33.94
N SER A 30 -25.89 -43.55 33.68
CA SER A 30 -27.11 -42.94 34.24
C SER A 30 -27.52 -41.46 34.03
N CYS A 31 -28.65 -41.34 33.32
CA CYS A 31 -29.89 -40.59 33.57
C CYS A 31 -29.88 -39.13 34.09
N GLY A 32 -30.54 -38.27 33.33
CA GLY A 32 -31.09 -37.00 33.80
C GLY A 32 -31.87 -36.25 32.70
N THR A 33 -33.16 -36.52 32.59
CA THR A 33 -34.13 -35.76 31.78
C THR A 33 -34.49 -34.44 32.47
N SER A 34 -34.66 -33.35 31.69
CA SER A 34 -35.69 -32.30 31.85
C SER A 34 -35.52 -31.23 30.77
N THR A 35 -36.33 -31.22 29.69
CA THR A 35 -37.55 -30.38 29.46
C THR A 35 -37.32 -28.89 29.18
N THR A 36 -37.71 -28.47 27.95
CA THR A 36 -38.53 -27.28 27.56
C THR A 36 -38.08 -25.87 28.02
N SER A 37 -38.10 -24.77 27.25
CA SER A 37 -38.86 -24.35 26.07
C SER A 37 -38.21 -23.07 25.48
N ALA A 38 -38.30 -22.87 24.17
CA ALA A 38 -38.41 -21.53 23.56
C ALA A 38 -39.89 -21.08 23.67
N PRO A 39 -40.22 -19.78 23.70
CA PRO A 39 -40.43 -19.00 22.45
C PRO A 39 -40.08 -17.50 22.68
N GLU A 40 -40.34 -16.47 21.89
CA GLU A 40 -41.13 -16.21 20.69
C GLU A 40 -40.68 -14.84 20.14
N ARG A 41 -40.82 -14.64 18.83
CA ARG A 41 -40.80 -13.33 18.16
C ARG A 41 -42.26 -12.98 17.83
N PRO A 42 -42.71 -11.73 17.93
CA PRO A 42 -43.30 -11.08 16.75
C PRO A 42 -43.07 -9.54 16.82
N SER A 43 -43.47 -8.65 15.90
CA SER A 43 -44.15 -8.69 14.62
C SER A 43 -43.84 -7.40 13.84
N ARG A 44 -44.19 -7.47 12.57
CA ARG A 44 -44.19 -6.49 11.49
C ARG A 44 -45.20 -5.35 11.68
N ALA A 45 -44.87 -4.13 11.23
CA ALA A 45 -45.86 -3.15 10.74
C ALA A 45 -45.24 -2.07 9.82
N THR A 46 -45.65 -2.06 8.56
CA THR A 46 -45.89 -0.90 7.68
C THR A 46 -47.36 -1.03 7.23
N PRO A 47 -48.08 -0.06 6.63
CA PRO A 47 -47.64 1.15 5.92
C PRO A 47 -48.49 2.42 6.23
N LYS A 48 -48.22 3.55 5.58
CA LYS A 48 -49.28 4.46 5.06
C LYS A 48 -48.75 5.47 4.03
N SER A 49 -49.56 5.58 2.98
CA SER A 49 -49.45 6.40 1.76
C SER A 49 -50.25 7.71 1.93
N LEU A 50 -50.27 8.53 0.87
CA LEU A 50 -51.13 9.69 0.54
C LEU A 50 -50.48 11.04 0.94
N SER A 51 -50.34 12.09 0.11
CA SER A 51 -51.15 12.56 -1.03
C SER A 51 -50.40 13.57 -1.91
N ARG A 52 -50.83 13.71 -3.18
CA ARG A 52 -50.71 14.90 -4.07
C ARG A 52 -52.10 15.06 -4.73
N PRO A 53 -52.66 16.27 -4.98
CA PRO A 53 -52.53 16.92 -6.32
C PRO A 53 -52.67 18.49 -6.31
N THR A 54 -51.91 19.24 -7.15
CA THR A 54 -52.34 20.10 -8.33
C THR A 54 -52.82 21.54 -8.02
N PRO A 55 -52.98 22.47 -9.00
CA PRO A 55 -52.12 22.88 -10.15
C PRO A 55 -52.03 24.43 -10.36
N SER A 56 -51.37 24.85 -11.47
CA SER A 56 -51.52 26.12 -12.22
C SER A 56 -50.91 27.42 -11.67
N GLU A 57 -49.93 27.99 -12.40
CA GLU A 57 -50.18 29.08 -13.36
C GLU A 57 -48.90 29.48 -14.15
N ARG A 58 -49.06 29.60 -15.47
CA ARG A 58 -48.27 30.43 -16.40
C ARG A 58 -49.32 31.11 -17.28
N PRO A 59 -49.14 32.36 -17.76
CA PRO A 59 -48.13 32.59 -18.81
C PRO A 59 -47.51 34.00 -18.80
N SER A 60 -46.32 34.17 -19.40
CA SER A 60 -46.16 35.18 -20.45
C SER A 60 -44.91 34.96 -21.28
N ARG A 61 -45.01 35.36 -22.53
CA ARG A 61 -44.15 35.08 -23.68
C ARG A 61 -43.36 36.35 -23.98
N ALA A 62 -42.03 36.26 -24.08
CA ALA A 62 -41.18 37.28 -24.66
C ALA A 62 -40.11 36.63 -25.57
N ALA A 63 -39.80 37.33 -26.65
CA ALA A 63 -39.18 36.88 -27.90
C ALA A 63 -37.64 36.65 -27.80
N PRO A 64 -36.98 36.12 -28.86
CA PRO A 64 -35.71 35.40 -28.75
C PRO A 64 -34.51 36.35 -28.70
N SER A 65 -33.57 36.07 -27.80
CA SER A 65 -32.25 36.70 -27.81
C SER A 65 -31.18 35.62 -27.92
N LYS A 66 -30.54 35.62 -29.09
CA LYS A 66 -29.15 35.23 -29.41
C LYS A 66 -28.57 34.05 -28.63
N SER A 67 -28.33 32.97 -29.37
CA SER A 67 -27.51 31.81 -29.00
C SER A 67 -26.24 32.22 -28.26
N ALA A 68 -26.19 31.91 -26.96
CA ALA A 68 -24.96 31.84 -26.21
C ALA A 68 -24.45 30.40 -26.29
N THR A 69 -23.28 30.24 -26.89
CA THR A 69 -22.46 29.02 -26.88
C THR A 69 -22.34 28.50 -25.45
N PRO A 70 -22.52 27.20 -25.17
CA PRO A 70 -22.25 26.68 -23.84
C PRO A 70 -20.74 26.71 -23.64
N SER A 71 -20.25 27.74 -22.94
CA SER A 71 -18.93 27.68 -22.32
C SER A 71 -18.92 26.45 -21.43
N ALA A 72 -18.09 25.47 -21.78
CA ALA A 72 -17.74 24.36 -20.93
C ALA A 72 -17.17 24.94 -19.62
N SER A 73 -18.02 25.04 -18.60
CA SER A 73 -17.60 25.27 -17.24
C SER A 73 -16.79 24.04 -16.84
N THR A 74 -15.47 24.16 -16.95
CA THR A 74 -14.55 23.21 -16.32
C THR A 74 -14.82 23.27 -14.82
N SER A 75 -15.59 22.32 -14.33
CA SER A 75 -15.79 22.14 -12.90
C SER A 75 -14.42 21.92 -12.27
N ARG A 76 -13.94 22.92 -11.55
CA ARG A 76 -12.73 22.81 -10.73
C ARG A 76 -12.93 21.63 -9.77
N PRO A 77 -12.02 20.64 -9.72
CA PRO A 77 -12.13 19.55 -8.76
C PRO A 77 -12.30 20.12 -7.35
N ALA A 78 -13.17 19.51 -6.56
CA ALA A 78 -13.36 19.89 -5.18
C ALA A 78 -12.00 19.91 -4.46
N PRO A 79 -11.70 20.92 -3.63
CA PRO A 79 -10.50 20.90 -2.81
C PRO A 79 -10.57 19.70 -1.86
N GLY A 80 -9.65 18.74 -1.99
CA GLY A 80 -9.48 17.67 -0.99
C GLY A 80 -9.25 16.25 -1.51
N THR A 81 -9.32 15.98 -2.82
CA THR A 81 -9.03 14.63 -3.33
C THR A 81 -7.56 14.46 -3.67
N VAL A 82 -6.93 13.48 -3.03
CA VAL A 82 -5.61 12.96 -3.41
C VAL A 82 -5.64 12.52 -4.88
N ARG A 83 -4.62 12.89 -5.66
CA ARG A 83 -4.48 12.43 -7.03
C ARG A 83 -3.89 11.04 -7.03
N LEU A 84 -4.56 10.07 -7.63
CA LEU A 84 -4.09 8.68 -7.73
C LEU A 84 -3.20 8.48 -8.97
N PRO A 85 -2.28 7.50 -8.96
CA PRO A 85 -1.49 7.19 -10.14
C PRO A 85 -2.40 6.73 -11.31
N PRO A 86 -2.09 7.11 -12.55
CA PRO A 86 -2.82 6.64 -13.72
C PRO A 86 -2.73 5.11 -13.83
N LEU A 87 -3.83 4.47 -14.24
CA LEU A 87 -3.85 3.04 -14.50
C LEU A 87 -3.09 2.72 -15.79
N HIS A 88 -2.50 1.53 -15.86
CA HIS A 88 -1.86 0.97 -17.07
C HIS A 88 -0.78 1.87 -17.68
N ALA A 89 -0.07 2.61 -16.84
CA ALA A 89 0.91 3.60 -17.25
C ALA A 89 2.34 3.04 -17.11
N ASP A 90 3.18 3.33 -18.11
CA ASP A 90 4.60 2.98 -18.07
C ASP A 90 5.29 3.64 -16.88
N PHE A 91 5.97 2.82 -16.09
CA PHE A 91 6.66 3.20 -14.86
C PHE A 91 8.19 3.17 -15.04
N ASP A 92 8.89 3.98 -14.26
CA ASP A 92 10.34 3.91 -14.11
C ASP A 92 10.74 4.03 -12.64
N TYR A 93 11.31 2.96 -12.09
CA TYR A 93 11.75 2.86 -10.70
C TYR A 93 13.18 3.39 -10.56
N ARG A 94 13.37 4.49 -9.83
CA ARG A 94 14.59 5.31 -9.85
C ARG A 94 15.01 5.81 -8.47
N ILE A 95 15.01 4.89 -7.52
CA ILE A 95 15.47 5.16 -6.16
C ILE A 95 17.01 5.16 -6.07
N GLY A 96 17.70 4.47 -7.00
CA GLY A 96 19.17 4.46 -7.09
C GLY A 96 19.80 5.72 -7.70
N GLY A 97 19.00 6.63 -8.27
CA GLY A 97 19.49 7.90 -8.81
C GLY A 97 18.53 8.55 -9.81
N ALA A 98 18.51 9.89 -9.82
CA ALA A 98 17.64 10.65 -10.72
C ALA A 98 18.28 10.83 -12.11
N TYR A 99 17.52 10.56 -13.17
CA TYR A 99 17.89 10.82 -14.56
C TYR A 99 16.66 11.26 -15.38
N PRO A 100 16.83 11.84 -16.59
CA PRO A 100 15.70 12.15 -17.47
C PRO A 100 14.89 10.88 -17.81
N PRO A 101 13.57 10.84 -17.51
CA PRO A 101 12.76 9.65 -17.82
C PRO A 101 12.74 9.34 -19.33
N PRO A 102 12.87 8.07 -19.71
CA PRO A 102 12.69 7.64 -21.10
C PRO A 102 11.35 8.08 -21.68
N ALA A 103 11.30 8.25 -23.00
CA ALA A 103 10.05 8.54 -23.70
C ALA A 103 8.98 7.46 -23.39
N GLY A 104 7.72 7.89 -23.22
CA GLY A 104 6.59 7.03 -22.90
C GLY A 104 6.34 6.83 -21.40
N VAL A 105 7.34 7.05 -20.54
CA VAL A 105 7.17 6.97 -19.07
C VAL A 105 6.16 8.02 -18.59
N ARG A 106 5.22 7.59 -17.73
CA ARG A 106 4.16 8.44 -17.15
C ARG A 106 4.24 8.52 -15.63
N ILE A 107 4.77 7.48 -14.98
CA ILE A 107 4.92 7.39 -13.52
C ILE A 107 6.38 7.13 -13.19
N VAL A 108 6.89 7.77 -12.14
CA VAL A 108 8.26 7.56 -11.66
C VAL A 108 8.26 7.48 -10.14
N SER A 109 9.06 6.58 -9.56
CA SER A 109 9.42 6.65 -8.14
C SER A 109 10.87 7.07 -8.01
N ARG A 110 11.14 8.00 -7.08
CA ARG A 110 12.45 8.62 -6.87
C ARG A 110 12.72 8.75 -5.39
N ASP A 111 13.98 8.65 -5.00
CA ASP A 111 14.39 8.90 -3.63
C ASP A 111 13.95 10.29 -3.13
N ARG A 112 13.60 10.39 -1.85
CA ARG A 112 13.15 11.63 -1.20
C ARG A 112 14.13 12.79 -1.31
N THR A 113 15.42 12.53 -1.53
CA THR A 113 16.44 13.57 -1.71
C THR A 113 16.38 14.19 -3.11
N ALA A 114 15.86 13.47 -4.12
CA ALA A 114 15.75 13.95 -5.49
C ALA A 114 14.61 14.98 -5.67
N SER A 115 14.61 15.68 -6.81
CA SER A 115 13.51 16.51 -7.28
C SER A 115 12.54 15.70 -8.15
N PRO A 116 11.23 16.03 -8.16
CA PRO A 116 10.27 15.48 -9.11
C PRO A 116 10.69 15.68 -10.57
N ALA A 117 10.35 14.72 -11.43
CA ALA A 117 10.43 14.86 -12.87
C ALA A 117 9.24 15.71 -13.39
N PRO A 118 9.49 16.80 -14.14
CA PRO A 118 8.42 17.64 -14.67
C PRO A 118 7.43 16.85 -15.55
N GLY A 119 6.14 17.16 -15.42
CA GLY A 119 5.08 16.65 -16.30
C GLY A 119 4.68 15.18 -16.09
N LEU A 120 5.24 14.50 -15.08
CA LEU A 120 4.94 13.10 -14.75
C LEU A 120 4.22 12.97 -13.41
N TYR A 121 3.68 11.78 -13.15
CA TYR A 121 3.24 11.42 -11.80
C TYR A 121 4.45 10.98 -10.97
N ASN A 122 4.73 11.70 -9.88
CA ASN A 122 5.94 11.52 -9.09
C ASN A 122 5.65 10.88 -7.72
N ILE A 123 6.25 9.73 -7.48
CA ILE A 123 6.21 8.99 -6.22
C ILE A 123 7.53 9.24 -5.49
N CYS A 124 7.43 9.63 -4.23
CA CYS A 124 8.57 9.90 -3.35
C CYS A 124 8.85 8.67 -2.50
N TYR A 125 9.96 7.98 -2.78
CA TYR A 125 10.45 6.88 -1.95
C TYR A 125 10.92 7.39 -0.60
N VAL A 126 10.50 6.71 0.47
CA VAL A 126 10.89 7.02 1.84
C VAL A 126 11.16 5.69 2.56
N ASN A 127 12.40 5.44 3.01
CA ASN A 127 12.66 4.29 3.87
C ASN A 127 12.06 4.53 5.26
N ALA A 128 10.84 4.03 5.48
CA ALA A 128 9.98 4.49 6.56
C ALA A 128 9.99 3.61 7.80
N PHE A 129 10.38 2.34 7.65
CA PHE A 129 10.34 1.33 8.72
C PHE A 129 11.71 0.91 9.21
N GLN A 130 12.78 1.27 8.50
CA GLN A 130 14.15 0.98 8.90
C GLN A 130 15.02 2.23 8.81
N ALA A 131 16.12 2.22 9.56
CA ALA A 131 17.16 3.22 9.48
C ALA A 131 18.31 2.69 8.62
N GLN A 132 18.60 3.41 7.53
CA GLN A 132 19.72 3.12 6.64
C GLN A 132 21.07 3.19 7.38
N PRO A 133 22.11 2.44 6.97
CA PRO A 133 23.40 2.46 7.65
C PRO A 133 23.97 3.86 7.88
N ASP A 134 23.86 4.73 6.88
CA ASP A 134 24.35 6.12 6.89
C ASP A 134 23.44 7.07 7.68
N GLU A 135 22.15 6.73 7.84
CA GLU A 135 21.20 7.52 8.61
C GLU A 135 21.01 7.02 10.06
N ARG A 136 21.52 5.83 10.40
CA ARG A 136 21.32 5.18 11.70
C ARG A 136 21.71 6.06 12.88
N ALA A 137 22.85 6.75 12.79
CA ALA A 137 23.33 7.63 13.86
C ALA A 137 22.45 8.88 14.09
N SER A 138 21.58 9.22 13.13
CA SER A 138 20.64 10.36 13.26
C SER A 138 19.36 9.99 14.02
N TRP A 139 19.12 8.70 14.24
CA TRP A 139 17.98 8.18 15.00
C TRP A 139 18.29 8.15 16.50
N PRO A 140 17.34 8.48 17.38
CA PRO A 140 17.51 8.29 18.82
C PRO A 140 17.68 6.81 19.08
N ALA A 141 18.62 6.48 19.96
CA ALA A 141 18.97 5.10 20.26
C ALA A 141 17.77 4.24 20.70
N ASP A 142 16.75 4.85 21.30
CA ASP A 142 15.55 4.17 21.80
C ASP A 142 14.44 3.96 20.74
N LEU A 143 14.59 4.56 19.57
CA LEU A 143 13.71 4.37 18.40
C LEU A 143 14.30 3.39 17.38
N LEU A 144 15.52 2.89 17.59
CA LEU A 144 16.01 1.70 16.91
C LEU A 144 15.49 0.48 17.67
N LEU A 145 15.01 -0.53 16.96
CA LEU A 145 14.57 -1.78 17.55
C LEU A 145 15.76 -2.46 18.24
N ARG A 146 15.53 -2.91 19.48
CA ARG A 146 16.54 -3.59 20.28
C ARG A 146 16.00 -4.91 20.79
N ASP A 147 16.89 -5.89 20.90
CA ASP A 147 16.58 -7.18 21.50
C ASP A 147 16.58 -7.14 23.03
N ALA A 148 16.47 -8.31 23.66
CA ALA A 148 16.43 -8.44 25.12
C ALA A 148 17.75 -8.06 25.80
N ASP A 149 18.87 -8.19 25.08
CA ASP A 149 20.21 -7.82 25.58
C ASP A 149 20.50 -6.33 25.38
N GLY A 150 19.59 -5.62 24.71
CA GLY A 150 19.69 -4.19 24.43
C GLY A 150 20.49 -3.88 23.16
N GLU A 151 20.87 -4.90 22.38
CA GLU A 151 21.58 -4.73 21.12
C GLU A 151 20.62 -4.33 20.00
N VAL A 152 21.12 -3.55 19.03
CA VAL A 152 20.30 -3.11 17.91
C VAL A 152 20.05 -4.28 16.97
N VAL A 153 18.78 -4.54 16.68
CA VAL A 153 18.39 -5.51 15.65
C VAL A 153 18.81 -4.98 14.29
N VAL A 154 19.42 -5.84 13.48
CA VAL A 154 19.87 -5.50 12.12
C VAL A 154 19.26 -6.48 11.13
N ASP A 155 18.62 -5.92 10.12
CA ASP A 155 18.24 -6.63 8.90
C ASP A 155 19.51 -7.00 8.12
N GLU A 156 19.87 -8.29 8.10
CA GLU A 156 21.14 -8.78 7.55
C GLU A 156 21.25 -8.61 6.04
N ASP A 157 20.12 -8.65 5.32
CA ASP A 157 20.10 -8.49 3.87
C ASP A 157 20.59 -7.08 3.48
N TRP A 158 20.32 -6.10 4.33
CA TRP A 158 20.46 -4.68 4.03
C TRP A 158 21.44 -3.93 4.93
N GLY A 159 21.82 -4.51 6.06
CA GLY A 159 22.54 -3.81 7.11
C GLY A 159 21.72 -2.66 7.70
N GLU A 160 20.40 -2.72 7.63
CA GLU A 160 19.49 -1.66 8.10
C GLU A 160 18.92 -2.01 9.48
N ALA A 161 18.65 -1.01 10.32
CA ALA A 161 18.09 -1.25 11.65
C ALA A 161 16.57 -1.00 11.63
N PRO A 162 15.70 -2.00 11.90
CA PRO A 162 14.28 -1.76 12.06
C PRO A 162 13.99 -0.69 13.11
N LEU A 163 12.99 0.16 12.86
CA LEU A 163 12.55 1.20 13.79
C LEU A 163 11.61 0.60 14.84
N ASP A 164 11.76 1.01 16.09
CA ASP A 164 10.88 0.54 17.17
C ASP A 164 9.51 1.20 17.07
N ILE A 165 8.59 0.45 16.48
CA ILE A 165 7.17 0.78 16.35
C ILE A 165 6.29 -0.07 17.27
N GLY A 166 6.86 -0.70 18.31
CA GLY A 166 6.15 -1.65 19.17
C GLY A 166 5.08 -0.97 20.04
N THR A 167 5.44 0.17 20.65
CA THR A 167 4.53 0.95 21.51
C THR A 167 3.89 2.13 20.76
N ALA A 168 2.74 2.60 21.23
CA ALA A 168 2.08 3.77 20.64
C ALA A 168 2.96 5.03 20.71
N ALA A 169 3.58 5.28 21.87
CA ALA A 169 4.46 6.44 22.08
C ALA A 169 5.69 6.42 21.17
N LYS A 170 6.33 5.25 20.99
CA LYS A 170 7.45 5.13 20.05
C LYS A 170 6.99 5.27 18.59
N ARG A 171 5.86 4.66 18.20
CA ARG A 171 5.25 4.85 16.87
C ARG A 171 5.03 6.31 16.52
N GLU A 172 4.47 7.10 17.43
CA GLU A 172 4.22 8.54 17.19
C GLU A 172 5.52 9.31 16.99
N ARG A 173 6.56 9.00 17.77
CA ARG A 173 7.89 9.63 17.65
C ARG A 173 8.61 9.23 16.36
N VAL A 174 8.49 7.98 15.93
CA VAL A 174 8.99 7.51 14.63
C VAL A 174 8.22 8.21 13.51
N ALA A 175 6.88 8.25 13.59
CA ALA A 175 6.03 8.90 12.60
C ALA A 175 6.35 10.39 12.48
N ALA A 176 6.58 11.09 13.59
CA ALA A 176 6.98 12.50 13.57
C ALA A 176 8.30 12.75 12.83
N ARG A 177 9.21 11.77 12.78
CA ARG A 177 10.44 11.82 11.97
C ARG A 177 10.14 11.59 10.49
N VAL A 178 9.47 10.48 10.15
CA VAL A 178 9.12 10.13 8.77
C VAL A 178 8.21 11.19 8.13
N ASN A 179 7.30 11.77 8.89
CA ASN A 179 6.41 12.84 8.44
C ASN A 179 7.16 14.10 7.99
N ARG A 180 8.35 14.39 8.53
CA ARG A 180 9.18 15.49 8.01
C ARG A 180 9.73 15.19 6.62
N TRP A 181 10.00 13.92 6.32
CA TRP A 181 10.37 13.51 4.96
C TRP A 181 9.18 13.59 4.02
N ILE A 182 8.00 13.11 4.43
CA ILE A 182 6.74 13.24 3.67
C ILE A 182 6.41 14.72 3.41
N ASP A 183 6.63 15.60 4.39
CA ASP A 183 6.48 17.04 4.24
C ASP A 183 7.43 17.62 3.19
N GLY A 184 8.68 17.16 3.18
CA GLY A 184 9.66 17.50 2.16
C GLY A 184 9.22 17.05 0.76
N CYS A 185 8.67 15.84 0.64
CA CYS A 185 8.09 15.35 -0.62
C CYS A 185 6.93 16.24 -1.09
N ALA A 186 6.00 16.59 -0.20
CA ALA A 186 4.89 17.48 -0.52
C ALA A 186 5.38 18.87 -0.95
N ALA A 187 6.34 19.45 -0.23
CA ALA A 187 6.91 20.76 -0.52
C ALA A 187 7.63 20.81 -1.87
N LYS A 188 8.29 19.70 -2.27
CA LYS A 188 8.92 19.55 -3.58
C LYS A 188 7.92 19.37 -4.73
N GLY A 189 6.66 19.06 -4.43
CA GLY A 189 5.62 18.83 -5.43
C GLY A 189 5.52 17.39 -5.92
N PHE A 190 5.90 16.41 -5.10
CA PHE A 190 5.54 15.02 -5.37
C PHE A 190 4.03 14.81 -5.28
N ASP A 191 3.55 13.72 -5.88
CA ASP A 191 2.13 13.37 -5.94
C ASP A 191 1.76 12.26 -4.97
N ALA A 192 2.74 11.43 -4.62
CA ALA A 192 2.58 10.32 -3.72
C ALA A 192 3.87 10.05 -2.93
N VAL A 193 3.74 9.22 -1.90
CA VAL A 193 4.84 8.63 -1.14
C VAL A 193 4.78 7.10 -1.21
N GLU A 194 5.95 6.48 -1.22
CA GLU A 194 6.20 5.04 -1.11
C GLU A 194 6.99 4.81 0.18
N PRO A 195 6.32 4.55 1.31
CA PRO A 195 6.97 4.15 2.55
C PRO A 195 7.45 2.70 2.43
N ASP A 196 8.76 2.52 2.35
CA ASP A 196 9.39 1.21 2.15
C ASP A 196 9.46 0.39 3.44
N ASN A 197 9.75 -0.90 3.30
CA ASN A 197 10.00 -1.83 4.41
C ASN A 197 8.80 -2.10 5.33
N TYR A 198 7.57 -2.06 4.79
CA TYR A 198 6.33 -2.33 5.55
C TYR A 198 6.32 -3.71 6.22
N ASP A 199 7.01 -4.68 5.63
CA ASP A 199 7.20 -6.04 6.14
C ASP A 199 8.32 -6.19 7.19
N SER A 200 8.96 -5.10 7.67
CA SER A 200 10.05 -5.18 8.66
C SER A 200 9.71 -5.99 9.92
N TYR A 201 8.43 -6.14 10.23
CA TYR A 201 7.99 -6.99 11.34
C TYR A 201 8.37 -8.47 11.15
N THR A 202 8.48 -8.97 9.92
CA THR A 202 8.89 -10.35 9.63
C THR A 202 10.38 -10.57 9.91
N ARG A 203 11.19 -9.53 9.83
CA ARG A 203 12.64 -9.51 10.08
C ARG A 203 13.01 -8.91 11.45
N SER A 204 12.06 -8.91 12.38
CA SER A 204 12.19 -8.27 13.70
C SER A 204 12.49 -9.24 14.84
N HIS A 205 12.82 -10.51 14.56
CA HIS A 205 12.99 -11.56 15.57
C HIS A 205 11.77 -11.67 16.52
N HIS A 206 10.56 -11.52 15.97
CA HIS A 206 9.27 -11.50 16.69
C HIS A 206 9.07 -10.34 17.67
N LEU A 207 9.93 -9.32 17.66
CA LEU A 207 9.80 -8.14 18.51
C LEU A 207 8.74 -7.14 18.01
N LEU A 208 8.42 -7.19 16.71
CA LEU A 208 7.35 -6.42 16.10
C LEU A 208 6.29 -7.35 15.49
N THR A 209 5.05 -6.87 15.45
CA THR A 209 3.90 -7.59 14.89
C THR A 209 3.35 -6.88 13.65
N ALA A 210 2.58 -7.62 12.84
CA ALA A 210 1.78 -7.06 11.76
C ALA A 210 0.84 -5.91 12.22
N ASN A 211 0.30 -6.00 13.45
CA ASN A 211 -0.52 -4.95 14.03
C ASN A 211 0.29 -3.68 14.33
N ASN A 212 1.56 -3.81 14.75
CA ASN A 212 2.45 -2.66 14.92
C ASN A 212 2.71 -1.97 13.59
N ALA A 213 3.02 -2.74 12.55
CA ALA A 213 3.22 -2.21 11.20
C ALA A 213 1.95 -1.53 10.67
N THR A 214 0.80 -2.19 10.77
CA THR A 214 -0.51 -1.66 10.33
C THR A 214 -0.87 -0.36 11.06
N ALA A 215 -0.64 -0.29 12.37
CA ALA A 215 -0.87 0.92 13.14
C ALA A 215 0.04 2.07 12.72
N PHE A 216 1.32 1.77 12.44
CA PHE A 216 2.29 2.76 12.01
C PHE A 216 2.00 3.29 10.60
N ILE A 217 1.76 2.43 9.61
CA ILE A 217 1.42 2.88 8.24
C ILE A 217 0.13 3.71 8.21
N THR A 218 -0.83 3.42 9.11
CA THR A 218 -2.06 4.21 9.24
C THR A 218 -1.77 5.64 9.70
N LEU A 219 -0.78 5.84 10.58
CA LEU A 219 -0.34 7.19 10.96
C LEU A 219 0.28 7.94 9.77
N LEU A 220 1.12 7.25 8.98
CA LEU A 220 1.76 7.84 7.80
C LEU A 220 0.75 8.17 6.70
N SER A 221 -0.23 7.29 6.44
CA SER A 221 -1.30 7.52 5.46
C SER A 221 -2.12 8.77 5.78
N ARG A 222 -2.56 8.90 7.04
CA ARG A 222 -3.30 10.10 7.50
C ARG A 222 -2.50 11.38 7.26
N HIS A 223 -1.20 11.35 7.54
CA HIS A 223 -0.32 12.50 7.34
C HIS A 223 -0.09 12.81 5.85
N ALA A 224 0.16 11.78 5.02
CA ALA A 224 0.30 11.93 3.57
C ALA A 224 -0.96 12.56 2.94
N HIS A 225 -2.15 12.06 3.30
CA HIS A 225 -3.43 12.60 2.84
C HIS A 225 -3.65 14.05 3.29
N ALA A 226 -3.26 14.40 4.52
CA ALA A 226 -3.31 15.79 5.00
C ALA A 226 -2.40 16.73 4.18
N ARG A 227 -1.36 16.18 3.53
CA ARG A 227 -0.48 16.88 2.58
C ARG A 227 -0.86 16.67 1.12
N ARG A 228 -2.04 16.08 0.84
CA ARG A 228 -2.58 15.79 -0.50
C ARG A 228 -1.71 14.84 -1.32
N LEU A 229 -0.91 14.01 -0.66
CA LEU A 229 -0.12 12.96 -1.28
C LEU A 229 -0.90 11.64 -1.23
N ALA A 230 -0.87 10.86 -2.31
CA ALA A 230 -1.25 9.45 -2.22
C ALA A 230 -0.19 8.66 -1.46
N ILE A 231 -0.57 7.52 -0.91
CA ILE A 231 0.37 6.64 -0.21
C ILE A 231 0.28 5.21 -0.74
N ALA A 232 1.44 4.67 -1.14
CA ALA A 232 1.58 3.31 -1.62
C ALA A 232 1.67 2.33 -0.44
N GLN A 233 1.10 1.15 -0.62
CA GLN A 233 1.62 -0.03 0.07
C GLN A 233 2.87 -0.50 -0.69
N LYS A 234 3.98 -0.65 0.01
CA LYS A 234 5.17 -1.31 -0.54
C LYS A 234 5.17 -2.75 -0.07
N ASN A 235 5.12 -3.70 -1.01
CA ASN A 235 5.20 -5.13 -0.73
C ASN A 235 4.13 -5.61 0.29
N THR A 236 4.40 -6.70 1.02
CA THR A 236 3.58 -7.17 2.16
C THR A 236 2.13 -7.53 1.78
N VAL A 237 1.96 -8.48 0.87
CA VAL A 237 0.66 -8.91 0.33
C VAL A 237 -0.31 -9.35 1.44
N GLU A 238 0.22 -9.93 2.51
CA GLU A 238 -0.51 -10.42 3.68
C GLU A 238 -1.31 -9.30 4.38
N LEU A 239 -0.87 -8.05 4.23
CA LEU A 239 -1.52 -6.86 4.79
C LEU A 239 -2.26 -6.01 3.75
N ALA A 240 -2.40 -6.49 2.50
CA ALA A 240 -3.12 -5.78 1.44
C ALA A 240 -4.65 -5.74 1.65
N GLY A 241 -5.24 -6.81 2.23
CA GLY A 241 -6.68 -6.89 2.49
C GLY A 241 -7.27 -5.69 3.27
N PRO A 242 -6.65 -5.25 4.39
CA PRO A 242 -7.12 -4.08 5.13
C PRO A 242 -6.74 -2.72 4.55
N ARG A 243 -6.25 -2.60 3.29
CA ARG A 243 -5.75 -1.33 2.72
C ARG A 243 -6.69 -0.12 2.85
N LYS A 244 -8.01 -0.32 2.80
CA LYS A 244 -9.01 0.75 3.04
C LYS A 244 -9.01 1.26 4.48
N LYS A 245 -8.74 0.38 5.47
CA LYS A 245 -8.65 0.75 6.89
C LYS A 245 -7.35 1.49 7.20
N THR A 246 -6.27 1.14 6.52
CA THR A 246 -4.96 1.80 6.67
C THR A 246 -4.82 3.05 5.82
N GLY A 247 -5.74 3.29 4.87
CA GLY A 247 -5.74 4.45 3.97
C GLY A 247 -4.71 4.36 2.85
N LEU A 248 -4.32 3.14 2.46
CA LEU A 248 -3.40 2.90 1.35
C LEU A 248 -4.15 2.98 0.01
N ASP A 249 -3.59 3.74 -0.92
CA ASP A 249 -4.27 4.17 -2.15
C ASP A 249 -3.96 3.29 -3.37
N PHE A 250 -2.76 2.73 -3.40
CA PHE A 250 -2.23 1.87 -4.47
C PHE A 250 -1.11 0.97 -3.91
N ALA A 251 -0.62 0.03 -4.71
CA ALA A 251 0.52 -0.79 -4.32
C ALA A 251 1.71 -0.65 -5.27
N ILE A 252 2.90 -0.81 -4.71
CA ILE A 252 4.15 -1.06 -5.42
C ILE A 252 4.65 -2.41 -4.90
N ALA A 253 4.73 -3.40 -5.78
CA ALA A 253 5.10 -4.76 -5.44
C ALA A 253 6.33 -5.19 -6.23
N GLU A 254 7.38 -5.57 -5.52
CA GLU A 254 8.55 -6.22 -6.10
C GLU A 254 8.30 -7.73 -6.19
N GLU A 255 8.55 -8.29 -7.37
CA GLU A 255 8.53 -9.72 -7.70
C GLU A 255 7.20 -10.42 -7.47
N CYS A 256 6.07 -9.73 -7.66
CA CYS A 256 4.77 -10.36 -7.41
C CYS A 256 4.49 -11.56 -8.31
N ALA A 257 5.11 -11.66 -9.50
CA ALA A 257 4.93 -12.82 -10.35
C ALA A 257 5.74 -14.02 -9.84
N GLU A 258 6.99 -13.78 -9.43
CA GLU A 258 7.85 -14.81 -8.83
C GLU A 258 7.20 -15.47 -7.61
N TYR A 259 6.44 -14.70 -6.83
CA TYR A 259 5.75 -15.17 -5.63
C TYR A 259 4.26 -15.48 -5.81
N ASP A 260 3.71 -15.44 -7.03
CA ASP A 260 2.26 -15.62 -7.32
C ASP A 260 1.32 -14.68 -6.52
N GLU A 261 1.79 -13.46 -6.23
CA GLU A 261 1.08 -12.46 -5.42
C GLU A 261 0.32 -11.42 -6.27
N CYS A 262 0.61 -11.31 -7.58
CA CYS A 262 0.08 -10.22 -8.41
C CYS A 262 -1.45 -10.13 -8.39
N GLY A 263 -2.13 -11.27 -8.41
CA GLY A 263 -3.59 -11.34 -8.37
C GLY A 263 -4.19 -10.80 -7.07
N GLU A 264 -3.47 -10.96 -5.95
CA GLU A 264 -3.90 -10.48 -4.65
C GLU A 264 -3.78 -8.97 -4.53
N TYR A 265 -2.65 -8.40 -4.95
CA TYR A 265 -2.52 -6.95 -5.03
C TYR A 265 -3.55 -6.34 -5.98
N ALA A 266 -3.73 -6.93 -7.17
CA ALA A 266 -4.68 -6.45 -8.17
C ALA A 266 -6.10 -6.37 -7.59
N ARG A 267 -6.54 -7.42 -6.90
CA ARG A 267 -7.85 -7.46 -6.22
C ARG A 267 -7.93 -6.46 -5.08
N ALA A 268 -6.89 -6.36 -4.25
CA ALA A 268 -6.89 -5.47 -3.10
C ALA A 268 -6.96 -4.00 -3.54
N PHE A 269 -6.20 -3.60 -4.56
CA PHE A 269 -6.00 -2.20 -4.97
C PHE A 269 -6.78 -1.78 -6.22
N ASP A 270 -7.78 -2.55 -6.64
CA ASP A 270 -8.59 -2.25 -7.83
C ASP A 270 -7.71 -2.03 -9.08
N ASP A 271 -6.76 -2.95 -9.30
CA ASP A 271 -5.73 -2.95 -10.37
C ASP A 271 -4.75 -1.77 -10.33
N ARG A 272 -4.78 -0.94 -9.28
CA ARG A 272 -3.81 0.15 -9.08
C ARG A 272 -2.52 -0.37 -8.44
N VAL A 273 -1.79 -1.18 -9.20
CA VAL A 273 -0.55 -1.83 -8.78
C VAL A 273 0.56 -1.54 -9.79
N ILE A 274 1.72 -1.16 -9.27
CA ILE A 274 2.97 -1.08 -9.99
C ILE A 274 3.80 -2.30 -9.58
N VAL A 275 4.25 -3.07 -10.56
CA VAL A 275 5.02 -4.30 -10.38
C VAL A 275 6.44 -4.06 -10.87
N ILE A 276 7.42 -4.37 -10.02
CA ILE A 276 8.84 -4.38 -10.36
C ILE A 276 9.32 -5.84 -10.34
N GLU A 277 9.76 -6.33 -11.49
CA GLU A 277 10.40 -7.64 -11.61
C GLU A 277 11.93 -7.46 -11.76
N TYR A 278 12.74 -8.38 -11.25
CA TYR A 278 14.20 -8.30 -11.42
C TYR A 278 14.74 -9.30 -12.46
N SER A 279 13.94 -10.31 -12.82
CA SER A 279 14.29 -11.34 -13.79
C SER A 279 13.52 -11.20 -15.11
N ASP A 280 14.08 -11.75 -16.20
CA ASP A 280 13.34 -11.84 -17.47
C ASP A 280 12.16 -12.85 -17.36
N SER A 281 12.25 -13.86 -16.48
CA SER A 281 11.14 -14.79 -16.21
C SER A 281 9.98 -14.09 -15.51
N GLY A 282 10.24 -13.40 -14.41
CA GLY A 282 9.23 -12.63 -13.67
C GLY A 282 8.54 -11.61 -14.55
N LEU A 283 9.29 -10.88 -15.39
CA LEU A 283 8.69 -9.96 -16.38
C LEU A 283 7.73 -10.68 -17.33
N ARG A 284 8.13 -11.82 -17.91
CA ARG A 284 7.28 -12.56 -18.85
C ARG A 284 6.02 -13.08 -18.16
N GLU A 285 6.15 -13.61 -16.95
CA GLU A 285 5.05 -14.17 -16.17
C GLU A 285 4.05 -13.09 -15.75
N ALA A 286 4.53 -12.00 -15.14
CA ALA A 286 3.72 -10.83 -14.79
C ALA A 286 2.95 -10.32 -16.02
N ARG A 287 3.63 -10.18 -17.16
CA ARG A 287 2.99 -9.68 -18.39
C ARG A 287 1.96 -10.67 -18.96
N SER A 288 2.23 -11.97 -18.92
CA SER A 288 1.31 -13.00 -19.40
C SER A 288 -0.03 -12.96 -18.66
N GLY A 289 0.00 -12.78 -17.34
CA GLY A 289 -1.21 -12.72 -16.51
C GLY A 289 -1.85 -11.34 -16.42
N PHE A 290 -1.05 -10.26 -16.47
CA PHE A 290 -1.47 -8.95 -15.94
C PHE A 290 -1.13 -7.73 -16.81
N ALA A 291 -0.54 -7.86 -18.01
CA ALA A 291 -0.13 -6.69 -18.82
C ALA A 291 -1.27 -5.71 -19.19
N GLY A 292 -2.52 -6.18 -19.24
CA GLY A 292 -3.69 -5.32 -19.48
C GLY A 292 -4.27 -4.67 -18.22
N ARG A 293 -3.73 -4.99 -17.04
CA ARG A 293 -4.29 -4.63 -15.74
C ARG A 293 -3.31 -3.84 -14.87
N LEU A 294 -2.05 -4.25 -14.81
CA LEU A 294 -1.05 -3.69 -13.90
C LEU A 294 0.05 -2.93 -14.67
N GLY A 295 0.69 -1.96 -14.02
CA GLY A 295 1.89 -1.32 -14.56
C GLY A 295 3.12 -2.19 -14.25
N ILE A 296 3.78 -2.77 -15.26
CA ILE A 296 4.84 -3.76 -15.05
C ILE A 296 6.14 -3.24 -15.65
N VAL A 297 7.22 -3.30 -14.87
CA VAL A 297 8.58 -2.99 -15.34
C VAL A 297 9.55 -4.03 -14.79
N ARG A 298 10.55 -4.38 -15.59
CA ARG A 298 11.75 -5.05 -15.10
C ARG A 298 12.83 -4.03 -14.80
N ARG A 299 13.46 -4.16 -13.64
CA ARG A 299 14.66 -3.39 -13.27
C ARG A 299 15.83 -4.30 -12.91
N ASP A 300 17.01 -3.72 -12.80
CA ASP A 300 18.13 -4.34 -12.11
C ASP A 300 17.96 -4.19 -10.59
N LEU A 301 18.55 -5.09 -9.82
CA LEU A 301 18.51 -5.07 -8.36
C LEU A 301 19.07 -3.76 -7.81
N ASP A 302 20.11 -3.18 -8.39
CA ASP A 302 20.66 -1.92 -7.86
C ASP A 302 19.81 -0.69 -8.21
N VAL A 303 18.74 -0.87 -9.00
CA VAL A 303 17.88 0.20 -9.52
C VAL A 303 18.74 1.33 -10.10
N SER A 304 19.79 0.94 -10.82
CA SER A 304 20.89 1.80 -11.25
C SER A 304 20.46 2.81 -12.33
N THR A 305 21.32 3.78 -12.62
CA THR A 305 21.06 4.82 -13.62
C THR A 305 21.57 4.44 -15.02
N PRO A 306 21.02 5.03 -16.11
CA PRO A 306 21.58 4.89 -17.44
C PRO A 306 23.07 5.26 -17.44
N GLY A 307 23.91 4.34 -17.92
CA GLY A 307 25.37 4.45 -17.88
C GLY A 307 26.06 3.43 -16.96
N SER A 308 25.32 2.80 -16.04
CA SER A 308 25.79 1.60 -15.36
C SER A 308 25.84 0.41 -16.32
N ALA A 309 26.85 -0.46 -16.18
CA ALA A 309 26.93 -1.70 -16.94
C ALA A 309 25.75 -2.65 -16.64
N ASP A 310 25.22 -2.59 -15.43
CA ASP A 310 24.14 -3.44 -14.93
C ASP A 310 22.75 -2.83 -15.13
N TYR A 311 22.65 -1.67 -15.78
CA TYR A 311 21.38 -0.98 -15.97
C TYR A 311 20.39 -1.81 -16.79
N VAL A 312 19.25 -2.15 -16.17
CA VAL A 312 18.15 -2.84 -16.83
C VAL A 312 16.88 -2.05 -16.67
N ARG A 313 16.25 -1.62 -17.77
CA ARG A 313 14.84 -1.19 -17.75
C ARG A 313 14.12 -1.80 -18.94
N LYS A 314 13.19 -2.72 -18.69
CA LYS A 314 12.36 -3.34 -19.73
C LYS A 314 10.89 -3.29 -19.33
N VAL A 315 10.02 -2.93 -20.27
CA VAL A 315 8.55 -2.95 -20.08
C VAL A 315 7.86 -3.98 -20.98
N ARG A 316 8.63 -4.66 -21.82
CA ARG A 316 8.16 -5.65 -22.79
C ARG A 316 9.12 -6.82 -22.86
#